data_AF-A0A898CXT4-F1
#
_entry.id   AF-A0A898CXT4-F1
#
_cell.length_a   1.000
_cell.length_b   1.000
_cell.length_c   1.000
_cell.angle_alpha   90.00
_cell.angle_beta   90.00
_cell.angle_gamma   90.00
#
_symmetry.space_group_name_H-M   'P 1'
#
loop_
_entity.id
_entity.type
_entity.pdbx_description
1 polymer ?
#
loop_
_entity_poly.entity_id
_entity_poly.type
_entity_poly.pdbx_seq_one_letter_code
_entity_poly.pdbx_strand_id
1 'polypeptide(L)'
;MINIGFGPNIILGLILGFGVILLYFLRVVKPEVARDEDIFFATIGLLYSCILMVHGWRLDPILLFSQVLVIASLLVAGWENIRLRGLLANMAKIKKKK
;
A
#
# COMPACT_ATOMS: atom_id res chain seq x y z
N MET A 1 -24.52 10.76 10.22
CA MET A 1 -24.95 9.34 10.23
C MET A 1 -23.82 8.50 9.63
N ILE A 2 -23.41 7.42 10.31
CA ILE A 2 -22.45 6.42 9.80
C ILE A 2 -23.30 5.21 9.37
N ASN A 3 -23.15 4.76 8.12
CA ASN A 3 -23.80 3.56 7.63
C ASN A 3 -22.74 2.45 7.52
N ILE A 4 -22.77 1.49 8.44
CA ILE A 4 -21.89 0.33 8.42
C ILE A 4 -22.59 -0.75 7.56
N GLY A 5 -22.71 -0.47 6.27
CA GLY A 5 -23.15 -1.45 5.28
C GLY A 5 -21.94 -2.16 4.67
N PHE A 6 -22.02 -3.47 4.45
CA PHE A 6 -20.95 -4.22 3.80
C PHE A 6 -20.88 -3.90 2.30
N GLY A 7 -20.17 -2.82 1.96
CA GLY A 7 -20.03 -2.33 0.60
C GLY A 7 -18.67 -2.63 -0.03
N PRO A 8 -18.51 -2.44 -1.35
CA PRO A 8 -17.23 -2.68 -2.03
C PRO A 8 -16.09 -1.78 -1.52
N ASN A 9 -16.41 -0.61 -0.94
CA ASN A 9 -15.45 0.25 -0.26
C ASN A 9 -14.73 -0.43 0.91
N ILE A 10 -15.41 -1.32 1.66
CA ILE A 10 -14.80 -2.04 2.79
C ILE A 10 -13.77 -3.03 2.26
N ILE A 11 -14.12 -3.77 1.22
CA ILE A 11 -13.22 -4.73 0.58
C ILE A 11 -11.98 -4.02 0.04
N LEU A 12 -12.18 -2.90 -0.66
CA LEU A 12 -11.10 -2.08 -1.20
C LEU A 12 -10.21 -1.50 -0.10
N GLY A 13 -10.81 -1.01 0.99
CA GLY A 13 -10.11 -0.56 2.19
C GLY A 13 -9.25 -1.66 2.80
N LEU A 14 -9.79 -2.87 2.96
CA LEU A 14 -9.05 -4.02 3.48
C LEU A 14 -7.87 -4.42 2.58
N ILE A 15 -8.06 -4.45 1.26
CA ILE A 15 -6.99 -4.74 0.29
C ILE A 15 -5.85 -3.74 0.47
N LEU A 16 -6.16 -2.43 0.50
CA LEU A 16 -5.15 -1.42 0.70
C LEU A 16 -4.48 -1.55 2.07
N GLY A 17 -5.27 -1.68 3.14
CA GLY A 17 -4.81 -1.81 4.51
C GLY A 17 -3.82 -2.97 4.67
N PHE A 18 -4.15 -4.12 4.09
CA PHE A 18 -3.25 -5.27 4.06
C PHE A 18 -1.97 -4.98 3.26
N GLY A 19 -2.08 -4.38 2.08
CA GLY A 19 -0.94 -4.01 1.24
C GLY A 19 0.05 -3.08 1.95
N VAL A 20 -0.44 -2.08 2.69
CA VAL A 20 0.42 -1.13 3.41
C VAL A 20 0.97 -1.68 4.73
N ILE A 21 0.25 -2.61 5.38
CA ILE A 21 0.79 -3.38 6.50
C ILE A 21 1.96 -4.26 6.01
N LEU A 22 1.82 -4.92 4.86
CA LEU A 22 2.92 -5.67 4.26
C LEU A 22 4.14 -4.77 3.94
N LEU A 23 3.89 -3.56 3.45
CA LEU A 23 4.95 -2.57 3.23
C LEU A 23 5.69 -2.23 4.54
N TYR A 24 4.96 -2.07 5.66
CA TYR A 24 5.58 -1.87 6.97
C TYR A 24 6.41 -3.09 7.41
N PHE A 25 5.89 -4.31 7.23
CA PHE A 25 6.60 -5.55 7.56
C PHE A 25 7.86 -5.79 6.74
N LEU A 26 8.03 -5.12 5.60
CA LEU A 26 9.25 -5.20 4.79
C LEU A 26 10.51 -4.90 5.63
N ARG A 27 10.40 -4.00 6.61
CA ARG A 27 11.50 -3.66 7.53
C ARG A 27 11.98 -4.85 8.36
N VAL A 28 11.08 -5.75 8.74
CA VAL A 28 11.41 -6.94 9.53
C VAL A 28 11.99 -8.04 8.64
N VAL A 29 11.39 -8.26 7.47
CA VAL A 29 11.77 -9.38 6.58
C VAL A 29 13.00 -9.08 5.72
N LYS A 30 13.11 -7.87 5.18
CA LYS A 30 14.22 -7.43 4.32
C LYS A 30 14.64 -5.99 4.65
N PRO A 31 15.34 -5.78 5.78
CA PRO A 31 15.79 -4.45 6.20
C PRO A 31 16.69 -3.75 5.17
N GLU A 32 17.37 -4.50 4.31
CA GLU A 32 18.24 -3.98 3.25
C GLU A 32 17.49 -3.22 2.14
N VAL A 33 16.18 -3.49 1.99
CA VAL A 33 15.31 -2.91 0.95
C VAL A 33 14.39 -1.83 1.54
N ALA A 34 14.14 -1.91 2.84
CA ALA A 34 13.26 -1.01 3.56
C ALA A 34 13.85 0.41 3.61
N ARG A 35 12.97 1.40 3.48
CA ARG A 35 13.26 2.84 3.60
C ARG A 35 12.46 3.43 4.76
N ASP A 36 12.91 4.57 5.27
CA ASP A 36 12.16 5.31 6.29
C ASP A 36 10.86 5.89 5.73
N GLU A 37 10.88 6.29 4.46
CA GLU A 37 9.71 6.75 3.71
C GLU A 37 8.58 5.69 3.68
N ASP A 38 8.91 4.40 3.66
CA ASP A 38 7.91 3.32 3.63
C ASP A 38 7.00 3.36 4.87
N ILE A 39 7.51 3.78 6.03
CA ILE A 39 6.72 3.94 7.27
C ILE A 39 5.71 5.08 7.12
N PHE A 40 6.16 6.20 6.57
CA PHE A 40 5.31 7.36 6.34
C PHE A 40 4.15 7.00 5.40
N PHE A 41 4.46 6.36 4.27
CA PHE A 41 3.45 5.89 3.33
C PHE A 41 2.54 4.81 3.91
N ALA A 42 3.07 3.88 4.71
CA ALA A 42 2.25 2.87 5.37
C ALA A 42 1.24 3.49 6.35
N THR A 43 1.66 4.52 7.10
CA THR A 43 0.81 5.23 8.06
C THR A 43 -0.31 6.00 7.35
N ILE A 44 0.03 6.76 6.29
CA ILE A 44 -0.96 7.48 5.48
C ILE A 44 -1.92 6.51 4.79
N GLY A 45 -1.40 5.42 4.23
CA GLY A 45 -2.21 4.40 3.57
C GLY A 45 -3.18 3.69 4.51
N LEU A 46 -2.76 3.43 5.76
CA LEU A 46 -3.64 2.88 6.79
C LEU A 46 -4.75 3.86 7.17
N LEU A 47 -4.40 5.14 7.38
CA LEU A 47 -5.38 6.18 7.66
C LEU A 47 -6.41 6.29 6.54
N TYR A 48 -5.95 6.32 5.29
CA TYR A 48 -6.83 6.41 4.12
C TYR A 48 -7.69 5.14 3.94
N SER A 49 -7.16 3.95 4.22
CA SER A 49 -7.93 2.70 4.27
C SER A 49 -9.08 2.79 5.29
N CYS A 50 -8.81 3.26 6.51
CA CYS A 50 -9.84 3.46 7.53
C CYS A 50 -10.92 4.46 7.08
N ILE A 51 -10.52 5.58 6.47
CA ILE A 51 -11.44 6.58 5.93
C ILE A 51 -12.33 5.96 4.84
N LEU A 52 -11.73 5.21 3.91
CA LEU A 52 -12.45 4.55 2.83
C LEU A 52 -13.47 3.52 3.38
N MET A 53 -13.13 2.77 4.42
CA MET A 53 -14.05 1.82 5.06
C MET A 53 -15.23 2.53 5.76
N VAL A 54 -14.99 3.64 6.46
CA VAL A 54 -16.02 4.33 7.27
C VAL A 54 -16.88 5.29 6.43
N HIS A 55 -16.30 5.92 5.41
CA HIS A 55 -16.94 6.99 4.62
C HIS A 55 -17.10 6.65 3.14
N GLY A 56 -16.56 5.53 2.66
CA GLY A 56 -16.66 5.15 1.25
C GLY A 56 -18.08 4.82 0.78
N TRP A 57 -19.06 4.65 1.69
CA TRP A 57 -20.47 4.47 1.33
C TRP A 57 -21.12 5.74 0.77
N ARG A 58 -20.47 6.89 0.95
CA ARG A 58 -20.90 8.18 0.38
C ARG A 58 -20.35 8.42 -1.04
N LEU A 59 -19.48 7.55 -1.53
CA LEU A 59 -18.91 7.69 -2.86
C LEU A 59 -19.91 7.23 -3.91
N ASP A 60 -20.15 8.07 -4.91
CA ASP A 60 -20.85 7.67 -6.13
C ASP A 60 -20.08 6.53 -6.82
N PRO A 61 -20.75 5.66 -7.60
CA PRO A 61 -20.10 4.53 -8.24
C PRO A 61 -18.86 4.89 -9.07
N ILE A 62 -18.88 6.01 -9.77
CA ILE A 62 -17.73 6.49 -10.57
C ILE A 62 -16.56 6.96 -9.69
N LEU A 63 -16.85 7.56 -8.53
CA LEU A 63 -15.85 7.98 -7.56
C LEU A 63 -15.24 6.79 -6.84
N LEU A 64 -16.05 5.77 -6.53
CA LEU A 64 -15.56 4.52 -5.98
C LEU A 64 -14.64 3.81 -6.99
N PHE A 65 -15.03 3.78 -8.26
CA PHE A 65 -14.20 3.23 -9.34
C PHE A 65 -12.87 3.98 -9.48
N SER A 66 -12.86 5.32 -9.35
CA SER A 66 -11.60 6.07 -9.35
C SER A 66 -10.69 5.69 -8.18
N GLN A 67 -11.25 5.40 -6.98
CA GLN A 67 -10.46 4.89 -5.87
C GLN A 67 -9.86 3.51 -6.20
N VAL A 68 -10.62 2.63 -6.86
CA VAL A 68 -10.11 1.30 -7.29
C VAL A 68 -8.90 1.47 -8.20
N LEU A 69 -9.00 2.32 -9.23
CA LEU A 69 -7.91 2.55 -10.18
C LEU A 69 -6.66 3.14 -9.51
N VAL A 70 -6.83 4.12 -8.62
CA VAL A 70 -5.72 4.74 -7.89
C VAL A 70 -5.05 3.74 -6.96
N ILE A 71 -5.82 2.98 -6.18
CA ILE A 71 -5.29 1.98 -5.24
C ILE A 71 -4.57 0.86 -5.98
N ALA A 72 -5.15 0.35 -7.08
CA ALA A 72 -4.49 -0.66 -7.90
C ALA A 72 -3.16 -0.15 -8.47
N SER A 73 -3.14 1.08 -9.00
CA SER A 73 -1.92 1.70 -9.53
C SER A 73 -0.86 1.88 -8.44
N LEU A 74 -1.26 2.32 -7.25
CA LEU A 74 -0.38 2.50 -6.09
C LEU A 74 0.24 1.17 -5.64
N LEU A 75 -0.56 0.11 -5.52
CA LEU A 75 -0.08 -1.21 -5.08
C LEU A 75 0.89 -1.83 -6.09
N VAL A 76 0.58 -1.75 -7.39
CA VAL A 76 1.47 -2.24 -8.45
C VAL A 76 2.77 -1.44 -8.48
N ALA A 77 2.70 -0.11 -8.49
CA ALA A 77 3.88 0.74 -8.48
C ALA A 77 4.74 0.55 -7.21
N GLY A 78 4.10 0.41 -6.05
CA GLY A 78 4.76 0.12 -4.78
C GLY A 78 5.50 -1.22 -4.82
N TRP A 79 4.87 -2.27 -5.34
CA TRP A 79 5.49 -3.57 -5.52
C TRP A 79 6.69 -3.52 -6.46
N GLU A 80 6.57 -2.87 -7.61
CA GLU A 80 7.69 -2.71 -8.55
C GLU A 80 8.85 -1.94 -7.93
N ASN A 81 8.56 -0.89 -7.17
CA ASN A 81 9.56 -0.09 -6.47
C ASN A 81 10.35 -0.94 -5.46
N ILE A 82 9.66 -1.76 -4.65
CA ILE A 82 10.31 -2.72 -3.72
C ILE A 82 11.16 -3.73 -4.50
N ARG A 83 10.65 -4.27 -5.62
CA ARG A 83 11.38 -5.23 -6.47
C ARG A 83 12.68 -4.61 -7.00
N LEU A 84 12.62 -3.40 -7.54
CA LEU A 84 13.77 -2.67 -8.05
C LEU A 84 14.79 -2.38 -6.95
N ARG A 85 14.35 -1.95 -5.77
CA ARG A 85 15.22 -1.76 -4.60
C ARG A 85 15.92 -3.06 -4.20
N GLY A 86 15.23 -4.20 -4.23
CA GLY A 86 15.82 -5.51 -3.99
C GLY A 86 16.89 -5.90 -5.01
N LEU A 87 16.67 -5.61 -6.29
CA LEU A 87 17.66 -5.85 -7.34
C LEU A 87 18.90 -4.97 -7.16
N LEU A 88 18.71 -3.69 -6.82
CA LEU A 88 19.80 -2.75 -6.54
C LEU A 88 20.66 -3.21 -5.35
N ALA A 89 20.04 -3.64 -4.25
CA ALA A 89 20.74 -4.15 -3.08
C ALA A 89 21.60 -5.38 -3.41
N ASN A 90 21.06 -6.31 -4.21
CA ASN A 90 21.80 -7.50 -4.66
C ASN A 90 23.00 -7.14 -5.56
N MET A 91 22.83 -6.21 -6.50
CA MET A 91 23.93 -5.75 -7.36
C MET A 91 25.04 -5.07 -6.55
N ALA A 92 24.68 -4.25 -5.56
CA ALA A 92 25.65 -3.62 -4.66
C ALA A 92 26.49 -4.66 -3.89
N LYS A 93 25.85 -5.74 -3.40
CA LYS A 93 26.55 -6.85 -2.74
C LYS A 93 27.54 -7.56 -3.67
N ILE A 94 27.16 -7.80 -4.92
CA ILE A 94 28.04 -8.46 -5.91
C ILE A 94 29.25 -7.56 -6.21
N LYS A 95 29.04 -6.26 -6.42
CA LYS A 95 30.13 -5.31 -6.70
C LYS A 95 31.12 -5.21 -5.55
N LYS A 96 30.68 -5.33 -4.30
CA LYS A 96 31.55 -5.30 -3.11
C LYS A 96 32.35 -6.59 -2.92
N LYS A 97 31.99 -7.68 -3.60
CA LYS A 97 32.65 -9.00 -3.51
C LYS A 97 33.71 -9.22 -4.59
N LYS A 98 33.74 -8.39 -5.64
CA LYS A 98 34.80 -8.31 -6.64
C LYS A 98 35.83 -7.26 -6.22
#